data_AF-A0A0R3SU48-F1
#
_entry.id   AF-A0A0R3SU48-F1
#
_cell.length_a   1.000
_cell.length_b   1.000
_cell.length_c   1.000
_cell.angle_alpha   90.00
_cell.angle_beta   90.00
_cell.angle_gamma   90.00
#
_symmetry.space_group_name_H-M   'P 1'
#
loop_
_entity.id
_entity.type
_entity.pdbx_description
1 polymer ?
#
loop_
_entity_poly.entity_id
_entity_poly.type
_entity_poly.pdbx_seq_one_letter_code
_entity_poly.pdbx_strand_id
1 'polypeptide(L)'
;MRLPGIRLRSKILQTIIPKCPKTYSYDPFYISRKPSIPLYPKLQFCLIGYDFPSLEKYETYVYKALRRWSSSVDSFPLPPKKTSYSVFHPNSTKVKTEFELNRYCRVVTADNIKTVDLPVIFDLIQQNLPEGIELTVEEFNPDLEEERYVANLEIETLQDELTKLTTK
;
A
#
# COMPACT_ATOMS: atom_id res chain seq x y z
N MET A 1 24.78 55.00 -10.64
CA MET A 1 25.19 54.31 -9.40
C MET A 1 24.41 53.00 -9.30
N ARG A 2 25.08 51.84 -9.37
CA ARG A 2 24.44 50.51 -9.29
C ARG A 2 24.35 50.09 -7.82
N LEU A 3 23.15 49.78 -7.34
CA LEU A 3 22.96 49.16 -6.03
C LEU A 3 23.30 47.66 -6.12
N PRO A 4 24.06 47.09 -5.18
CA PRO A 4 24.31 45.66 -5.15
C PRO A 4 23.07 44.92 -4.63
N GLY A 5 22.54 43.99 -5.43
CA GLY A 5 21.45 43.10 -5.03
C GLY A 5 21.90 42.11 -3.96
N ILE A 6 21.37 42.27 -2.75
CA ILE A 6 21.59 41.36 -1.62
C ILE A 6 20.77 40.08 -1.87
N ARG A 7 21.45 38.99 -2.23
CA ARG A 7 20.84 37.64 -2.24
C ARG A 7 20.71 37.13 -0.80
N LEU A 8 19.52 37.27 -0.22
CA LEU A 8 19.15 36.57 1.00
C LEU A 8 18.96 35.07 0.69
N ARG A 9 19.98 34.26 0.99
CA ARG A 9 19.80 32.79 1.07
C ARG A 9 19.00 32.50 2.34
N SER A 10 17.71 32.20 2.21
CA SER A 10 16.92 31.66 3.31
C SER A 10 17.48 30.28 3.69
N LYS A 11 18.18 30.20 4.83
CA LYS A 11 18.52 28.93 5.45
C LYS A 11 17.23 28.36 6.03
N ILE A 12 16.63 27.41 5.31
CA ILE A 12 15.54 26.59 5.85
C ILE A 12 16.18 25.76 6.97
N LEU A 13 15.95 26.18 8.21
CA LEU A 13 16.25 25.40 9.40
C LEU A 13 15.38 24.14 9.33
N GLN A 14 15.96 23.03 8.87
CA GLN A 14 15.35 21.72 9.01
C GLN A 14 15.32 21.41 10.51
N THR A 15 14.15 21.59 11.13
CA THR A 15 13.91 21.13 12.50
C THR A 15 13.98 19.61 12.49
N ILE A 16 15.12 19.08 12.93
CA ILE A 16 15.29 17.66 13.24
C ILE A 16 14.35 17.38 14.41
N ILE A 17 13.19 16.81 14.13
CA ILE A 17 12.28 16.34 15.18
C ILE A 17 13.01 15.22 15.92
N PRO A 18 13.32 15.38 17.22
CA PRO A 18 14.05 14.37 17.96
C PRO A 18 13.20 13.09 17.99
N LYS A 19 13.85 11.95 17.71
CA LYS A 19 13.23 10.64 17.91
C LYS A 19 12.81 10.54 19.37
N CYS A 20 11.54 10.22 19.64
CA CYS A 20 11.04 10.04 20.98
C CYS A 20 11.96 9.09 21.76
N PRO A 21 12.44 9.45 22.97
CA PRO A 21 13.26 8.56 23.77
C PRO A 21 12.45 7.31 24.08
N LYS A 22 12.99 6.13 23.76
CA LYS A 22 12.38 4.86 24.13
C LYS A 22 12.42 4.77 25.65
N THR A 23 11.29 5.02 26.32
CA THR A 23 11.14 4.77 27.76
C THR A 23 11.24 3.25 27.96
N TYR A 24 12.35 2.79 28.51
CA TYR A 24 12.51 1.39 28.89
C TYR A 24 11.62 1.13 30.10
N SER A 25 10.59 0.30 29.94
CA SER A 25 9.78 -0.15 31.06
C SER A 25 10.58 -1.19 31.85
N TYR A 26 10.64 -1.05 33.17
CA TYR A 26 11.24 -2.05 34.05
C TYR A 26 10.33 -3.29 34.25
N ASP A 27 9.13 -3.27 33.68
CA ASP A 27 8.21 -4.39 33.76
C ASP A 27 8.71 -5.59 32.91
N PRO A 28 8.56 -6.83 33.40
CA PRO A 28 8.88 -8.03 32.63
C PRO A 28 8.05 -8.16 31.35
N PHE A 29 8.59 -8.80 30.30
CA PHE A 29 7.95 -8.97 28.99
C PHE A 29 6.55 -9.61 29.01
N TYR A 30 6.24 -10.38 30.04
CA TYR A 30 4.94 -11.07 30.20
C TYR A 30 3.86 -10.22 30.86
N ILE A 31 4.20 -9.07 31.45
CA ILE A 31 3.24 -8.08 31.96
C ILE A 31 2.97 -7.08 30.82
N SER A 32 2.24 -7.52 29.79
CA SER A 32 1.86 -6.65 28.68
C SER A 32 0.78 -5.67 29.13
N ARG A 33 1.19 -4.45 29.51
CA ARG A 33 0.23 -3.37 29.72
C ARG A 33 -0.47 -3.06 28.40
N LYS A 34 -1.80 -3.11 28.38
CA LYS A 34 -2.57 -2.59 27.25
C LYS A 34 -2.11 -1.16 27.00
N PRO A 35 -1.78 -0.78 25.75
CA PRO A 35 -1.34 0.58 25.47
C PRO A 35 -2.41 1.56 25.91
N SER A 36 -1.98 2.72 26.43
CA SER A 36 -2.91 3.77 26.87
C SER A 36 -3.82 4.28 25.76
N ILE A 37 -3.39 4.13 24.51
CA ILE A 37 -4.13 4.50 23.31
C ILE A 37 -4.36 3.20 22.52
N PRO A 38 -5.60 2.92 22.08
CA PRO A 38 -5.85 1.75 21.24
C PRO A 38 -5.07 1.85 19.93
N LEU A 39 -4.63 0.69 19.45
CA LEU A 39 -3.95 0.54 18.17
C LEU A 39 -4.90 -0.17 17.20
N TYR A 40 -4.89 0.25 15.95
CA TYR A 40 -5.58 -0.47 14.89
C TYR A 40 -4.87 -1.80 14.59
N PRO A 41 -5.62 -2.82 14.12
CA PRO A 41 -5.01 -4.00 13.52
C PRO A 41 -4.16 -3.61 12.30
N LYS A 42 -3.38 -4.56 11.77
CA LYS A 42 -2.60 -4.35 10.54
C LYS A 42 -3.51 -3.82 9.44
N LEU A 43 -3.22 -2.61 8.97
CA LEU A 43 -3.97 -1.96 7.90
C LEU A 43 -3.27 -2.18 6.58
N GLN A 44 -4.08 -2.32 5.54
CA GLN A 44 -3.63 -2.55 4.18
C GLN A 44 -4.15 -1.43 3.28
N PHE A 45 -3.24 -0.82 2.53
CA PHE A 45 -3.49 0.22 1.55
C PHE A 45 -3.25 -0.37 0.16
N CYS A 46 -4.34 -0.63 -0.56
CA CYS A 46 -4.34 -1.16 -1.92
C CYS A 46 -4.40 0.01 -2.90
N LEU A 47 -3.31 0.20 -3.64
CA LEU A 47 -3.17 1.22 -4.68
C LEU A 47 -3.29 0.55 -6.04
N ILE A 48 -4.22 1.03 -6.85
CA ILE A 48 -4.52 0.46 -8.16
C ILE A 48 -4.44 1.56 -9.21
N GLY A 49 -3.79 1.28 -10.33
CA GLY A 49 -3.69 2.25 -11.42
C GLY A 49 -3.33 1.60 -12.76
N TYR A 50 -3.63 2.31 -13.84
CA TYR A 50 -3.24 1.91 -15.20
C TYR A 50 -1.84 2.41 -15.57
N ASP A 51 -1.45 3.57 -15.04
CA ASP A 51 -0.13 4.15 -15.29
C ASP A 51 0.88 3.73 -14.22
N PHE A 52 1.87 2.94 -14.63
CA PHE A 52 2.84 2.32 -13.72
C PHE A 52 3.76 3.33 -13.01
N PRO A 53 4.40 4.31 -13.68
CA PRO A 53 5.32 5.22 -13.02
C PRO A 53 4.64 6.12 -11.98
N SER A 54 3.41 6.56 -12.27
CA SER A 54 2.61 7.34 -11.32
C SER A 54 2.25 6.52 -10.08
N LEU A 55 1.90 5.24 -10.27
CA LEU A 55 1.58 4.31 -9.20
C LEU A 55 2.78 4.03 -8.28
N GLU A 56 3.96 3.74 -8.85
CA GLU A 56 5.20 3.51 -8.09
C GLU A 56 5.61 4.75 -7.29
N LYS A 57 5.52 5.93 -7.91
CA LYS A 57 5.85 7.18 -7.24
C LYS A 57 4.93 7.43 -6.05
N TYR A 58 3.64 7.13 -6.19
CA TYR A 58 2.67 7.30 -5.12
C TYR A 58 2.81 6.24 -4.02
N GLU A 59 3.07 4.98 -4.37
CA GLU A 59 3.42 3.92 -3.43
C GLU A 59 4.60 4.33 -2.54
N THR A 60 5.66 4.84 -3.15
CA THR A 60 6.85 5.29 -2.42
C THR A 60 6.54 6.50 -1.52
N TYR A 61 5.62 7.37 -1.93
CA TYR A 61 5.14 8.48 -1.10
C TYR A 61 4.38 7.97 0.12
N VAL A 62 3.39 7.09 -0.08
CA VAL A 62 2.59 6.49 1.00
C VAL A 62 3.47 5.71 1.97
N TYR A 63 4.40 4.91 1.48
CA TYR A 63 5.37 4.18 2.30
C TYR A 63 6.19 5.12 3.20
N LYS A 64 6.73 6.21 2.64
CA LYS A 64 7.50 7.20 3.40
C LYS A 64 6.64 7.96 4.42
N ALA A 65 5.39 8.27 4.07
CA ALA A 65 4.45 8.91 4.96
C ALA A 65 4.14 8.01 6.15
N LEU A 66 3.71 6.76 5.91
CA LEU A 66 3.36 5.79 6.96
C LEU A 66 4.55 5.48 7.87
N ARG A 67 5.77 5.40 7.33
CA ARG A 67 7.00 5.20 8.10
C ARG A 67 7.30 6.30 9.12
N ARG A 68 6.63 7.45 9.03
CA ARG A 68 6.72 8.53 10.01
C ARG A 68 5.92 8.23 11.28
N TRP A 69 4.81 7.51 11.15
CA TRP A 69 3.92 7.16 12.27
C TRP A 69 4.19 5.76 12.81
N SER A 70 4.37 4.77 11.93
CA SER A 70 4.69 3.39 12.30
C SER A 70 6.11 3.00 11.92
N SER A 71 6.71 2.14 12.72
CA SER A 71 8.01 1.53 12.42
C SER A 71 7.91 0.23 11.61
N SER A 72 6.74 -0.41 11.58
CA SER A 72 6.47 -1.66 10.86
C SER A 72 5.59 -1.32 9.65
N VAL A 73 6.24 -1.10 8.52
CA VAL A 73 5.60 -0.78 7.25
C VAL A 73 6.28 -1.61 6.18
N ASP A 74 5.49 -2.42 5.48
CA ASP A 74 5.94 -3.27 4.39
C ASP A 74 5.20 -2.88 3.10
N SER A 75 5.85 -3.07 1.97
CA SER A 75 5.26 -2.81 0.65
C SER A 75 5.61 -3.92 -0.32
N PHE A 76 4.65 -4.33 -1.14
CA PHE A 76 4.85 -5.34 -2.16
C PHE A 76 4.01 -5.10 -3.44
N PRO A 77 4.53 -5.53 -4.61
CA PRO A 77 3.75 -5.62 -5.84
C PRO A 77 2.76 -6.77 -5.84
N LEU A 78 1.65 -6.57 -6.54
CA LEU A 78 0.83 -7.65 -7.09
C LEU A 78 1.05 -7.80 -8.61
N PRO A 79 0.89 -9.01 -9.16
CA PRO A 79 0.98 -9.23 -10.59
C PRO A 79 -0.10 -8.41 -11.33
N PRO A 80 0.22 -7.78 -12.48
CA PRO A 80 -0.72 -6.94 -13.20
C PRO A 80 -1.85 -7.77 -13.83
N LYS A 81 -3.09 -7.31 -13.67
CA LYS A 81 -4.26 -7.92 -14.30
C LYS A 81 -4.41 -7.33 -15.71
N LYS A 82 -4.27 -8.16 -16.74
CA LYS A 82 -4.44 -7.76 -18.14
C LYS A 82 -5.89 -7.93 -18.56
N THR A 83 -6.48 -6.91 -19.16
CA THR A 83 -7.83 -6.96 -19.69
C THR A 83 -7.79 -6.60 -21.18
N SER A 84 -8.22 -7.53 -22.03
CA SER A 84 -8.33 -7.30 -23.47
C SER A 84 -9.68 -6.67 -23.80
N TYR A 85 -9.65 -5.64 -24.64
CA TYR A 85 -10.82 -4.95 -25.15
C TYR A 85 -10.82 -5.01 -26.67
N SER A 86 -11.98 -5.36 -27.23
CA SER A 86 -12.21 -5.34 -28.66
C SER A 86 -13.24 -4.27 -29.00
N VAL A 87 -12.87 -3.37 -29.92
CA VAL A 87 -13.76 -2.35 -30.45
C VAL A 87 -14.29 -2.85 -31.78
N PHE A 88 -15.61 -2.86 -31.91
CA PHE A 88 -16.31 -3.29 -33.12
C PHE A 88 -16.54 -2.12 -34.08
N HIS A 89 -16.71 -2.44 -35.36
CA HIS A 89 -17.19 -1.47 -36.33
C HIS A 89 -18.63 -1.02 -35.99
N PRO A 90 -19.00 0.25 -36.25
CA PRO A 90 -20.37 0.71 -36.03
C PRO A 90 -21.33 -0.16 -36.85
N ASN A 91 -22.38 -0.66 -36.19
CA ASN A 91 -23.41 -1.53 -36.78
C ASN A 91 -22.86 -2.85 -37.38
N SER A 92 -21.74 -3.37 -36.88
CA SER A 92 -21.18 -4.64 -37.34
C SER A 92 -20.53 -5.41 -36.20
N THR A 93 -20.53 -6.74 -36.30
CA THR A 93 -19.84 -7.64 -35.36
C THR A 93 -18.36 -7.84 -35.71
N LYS A 94 -17.87 -7.19 -36.77
CA LYS A 94 -16.46 -7.27 -37.15
C LYS A 94 -15.62 -6.45 -36.18
N VAL A 95 -14.58 -7.08 -35.62
CA VAL A 95 -13.60 -6.42 -34.76
C VAL A 95 -12.78 -5.44 -35.59
N LYS A 96 -12.69 -4.21 -35.13
CA LYS A 96 -11.93 -3.12 -35.75
C LYS A 96 -10.53 -3.01 -35.16
N THR A 97 -10.44 -3.01 -33.83
CA THR A 97 -9.18 -2.87 -33.09
C THR A 97 -9.26 -3.63 -31.79
N GLU A 98 -8.15 -4.27 -31.42
CA GLU A 98 -7.97 -4.92 -30.13
C GLU A 98 -6.85 -4.21 -29.38
N PHE A 99 -7.04 -4.00 -28.08
CA PHE A 99 -6.00 -3.46 -27.22
C PHE A 99 -6.08 -4.09 -25.83
N GLU A 100 -4.93 -4.13 -25.15
CA GLU A 100 -4.81 -4.65 -23.80
C GLU A 100 -4.58 -3.50 -22.83
N LEU A 101 -5.35 -3.45 -21.75
CA LEU A 101 -5.11 -2.56 -20.62
C LEU A 101 -4.54 -3.37 -19.46
N ASN A 102 -3.40 -2.92 -18.94
CA ASN A 102 -2.77 -3.51 -17.77
C ASN A 102 -3.19 -2.72 -16.53
N ARG A 103 -3.79 -3.41 -15.57
CA ARG A 103 -4.10 -2.85 -14.25
C ARG A 103 -3.02 -3.27 -13.27
N TYR A 104 -2.22 -2.31 -12.84
CA TYR A 104 -1.16 -2.51 -11.87
C TYR A 104 -1.69 -2.31 -10.45
N CYS A 105 -1.18 -3.09 -9.51
CA CYS A 105 -1.56 -2.98 -8.11
C CYS A 105 -0.32 -3.00 -7.21
N ARG A 106 -0.32 -2.12 -6.21
CA ARG A 106 0.69 -1.99 -5.17
C ARG A 106 0.01 -2.02 -3.82
N VAL A 107 0.55 -2.80 -2.91
CA VAL A 107 0.00 -2.94 -1.57
C VAL A 107 1.02 -2.44 -0.57
N VAL A 108 0.59 -1.51 0.28
CA VAL A 108 1.38 -1.05 1.43
C VAL A 108 0.65 -1.49 2.70
N THR A 109 1.34 -2.16 3.61
CA THR A 109 0.78 -2.58 4.90
C THR A 109 1.49 -1.88 6.03
N ALA A 110 0.75 -1.55 7.09
CA ALA A 110 1.29 -0.87 8.26
C ALA A 110 0.65 -1.40 9.55
N ASP A 111 1.50 -1.69 10.54
CA ASP A 111 1.07 -2.15 11.87
C ASP A 111 1.13 -1.02 12.89
N ASN A 112 0.52 -1.24 14.06
CA ASN A 112 0.72 -0.40 15.25
C ASN A 112 0.38 1.09 15.05
N ILE A 113 -0.58 1.39 14.18
CA ILE A 113 -1.08 2.76 14.00
C ILE A 113 -2.01 3.10 15.17
N LYS A 114 -1.76 4.24 15.81
CA LYS A 114 -2.62 4.73 16.89
C LYS A 114 -3.95 5.21 16.35
N THR A 115 -5.03 4.98 17.09
CA THR A 115 -6.37 5.38 16.65
C THR A 115 -6.51 6.88 16.39
N VAL A 116 -5.78 7.71 17.15
CA VAL A 116 -5.81 9.18 17.01
C VAL A 116 -5.11 9.67 15.75
N ASP A 117 -4.10 8.93 15.27
CA ASP A 117 -3.28 9.36 14.14
C ASP A 117 -3.94 9.00 12.79
N LEU A 118 -4.79 7.97 12.76
CA LEU A 118 -5.37 7.44 11.52
C LEU A 118 -6.18 8.46 10.70
N PRO A 119 -7.08 9.29 11.29
CA PRO A 119 -7.81 10.29 10.51
C PRO A 119 -6.88 11.29 9.80
N VAL A 120 -5.81 11.71 10.47
CA VAL A 120 -4.80 12.63 9.90
C VAL A 120 -4.05 11.97 8.75
N ILE A 121 -3.75 10.67 8.88
CA ILE A 121 -3.10 9.88 7.83
C ILE A 121 -4.03 9.80 6.61
N PHE A 122 -5.31 9.50 6.79
CA PHE A 122 -6.27 9.42 5.69
C PHE A 122 -6.44 10.75 4.99
N ASP A 123 -6.59 11.85 5.72
CA ASP A 123 -6.68 13.19 5.13
C ASP A 123 -5.44 13.50 4.28
N LEU A 124 -4.24 13.21 4.80
CA LEU A 124 -2.98 13.45 4.10
C LEU A 124 -2.86 12.60 2.83
N ILE A 125 -3.20 11.32 2.90
CA ILE A 125 -3.13 10.41 1.75
C ILE A 125 -4.16 10.84 0.69
N GLN A 126 -5.41 11.12 1.10
CA GLN A 126 -6.49 11.52 0.21
C GLN A 126 -6.21 12.86 -0.48
N GLN A 127 -5.69 13.86 0.22
CA GLN A 127 -5.34 15.16 -0.36
C GLN A 127 -4.22 15.08 -1.41
N ASN A 128 -3.34 14.08 -1.29
CA ASN A 128 -2.22 13.88 -2.20
C ASN A 128 -2.48 12.76 -3.22
N LEU A 129 -3.70 12.23 -3.31
CA LEU A 129 -4.05 11.16 -4.25
C LEU A 129 -4.00 11.70 -5.69
N PRO A 130 -3.12 11.18 -6.56
CA PRO A 130 -3.03 11.59 -7.95
C PRO A 130 -4.22 11.07 -8.76
N GLU A 131 -4.44 11.68 -9.93
CA GLU A 131 -5.45 11.25 -10.88
C GLU A 131 -5.17 9.85 -11.44
N GLY A 132 -6.24 9.09 -11.71
CA GLY A 132 -6.14 7.75 -12.30
C GLY A 132 -5.60 6.66 -11.36
N ILE A 133 -5.46 6.95 -10.07
CA ILE A 133 -5.11 5.99 -9.03
C ILE A 133 -6.29 5.81 -8.07
N GLU A 134 -6.69 4.56 -7.88
CA GLU A 134 -7.71 4.15 -6.92
C GLU A 134 -7.00 3.68 -5.65
N LEU A 135 -7.42 4.18 -4.50
CA LEU A 135 -6.93 3.77 -3.19
C LEU A 135 -8.07 3.10 -2.43
N THR A 136 -7.81 1.89 -1.94
CA THR A 136 -8.71 1.14 -1.05
C THR A 136 -7.97 0.83 0.24
N VAL A 137 -8.62 1.05 1.39
CA VAL A 137 -8.04 0.74 2.70
C VAL A 137 -8.87 -0.34 3.37
N GLU A 138 -8.22 -1.44 3.71
CA GLU A 138 -8.86 -2.63 4.28
C GLU A 138 -8.05 -3.14 5.48
N GLU A 139 -8.66 -4.01 6.27
CA GLU A 139 -7.92 -4.83 7.23
C GLU A 139 -7.00 -5.80 6.48
N PHE A 140 -5.88 -6.16 7.09
CA PHE A 140 -4.91 -7.06 6.48
C PHE A 140 -5.54 -8.39 6.06
N ASN A 141 -5.46 -8.68 4.77
CA ASN A 141 -5.85 -9.96 4.21
C ASN A 141 -4.59 -10.75 3.78
N PRO A 142 -4.29 -11.92 4.39
CA PRO A 142 -3.16 -12.76 3.97
C PRO A 142 -3.32 -13.30 2.55
N ASP A 143 -4.53 -13.47 2.03
CA ASP A 143 -4.79 -14.02 0.69
C ASP A 143 -4.12 -13.16 -0.41
N LEU A 144 -4.06 -11.84 -0.20
CA LEU A 144 -3.43 -10.93 -1.15
C LEU A 144 -1.90 -11.10 -1.18
N GLU A 145 -1.30 -11.50 -0.07
CA GLU A 145 0.12 -11.86 -0.07
C GLU A 145 0.35 -13.20 -0.79
N GLU A 146 -0.58 -14.15 -0.67
CA GLU A 146 -0.55 -15.43 -1.38
C GLU A 146 -0.68 -15.27 -2.90
N GLU A 147 -1.53 -14.35 -3.38
CA GLU A 147 -1.71 -14.03 -4.82
C GLU A 147 -0.40 -13.63 -5.53
N ARG A 148 0.60 -13.19 -4.77
CA ARG A 148 1.92 -12.86 -5.30
C ARG A 148 2.70 -14.10 -5.76
N TYR A 149 2.47 -15.24 -5.11
CA TYR A 149 3.20 -16.48 -5.36
C TYR A 149 2.53 -17.29 -6.46
N VAL A 150 3.31 -18.16 -7.12
CA VAL A 150 2.79 -19.09 -8.13
C VAL A 150 2.13 -20.26 -7.40
N ALA A 151 0.91 -20.61 -7.80
CA ALA A 151 0.19 -21.74 -7.22
C ALA A 151 0.91 -23.09 -7.45
N ASN A 152 0.96 -23.92 -6.41
CA ASN A 152 1.56 -25.24 -6.44
C ASN A 152 0.51 -26.30 -6.79
N LEU A 153 0.31 -26.53 -8.09
CA LEU A 153 -0.71 -27.46 -8.61
C LEU A 153 -0.59 -28.88 -8.04
N GLU A 154 0.64 -29.37 -7.79
CA GLU A 154 0.87 -30.69 -7.21
C GLU A 154 0.28 -30.82 -5.80
N ILE A 155 0.44 -29.78 -4.97
CA ILE A 155 -0.09 -29.76 -3.60
C ILE A 155 -1.63 -29.75 -3.64
N GLU A 156 -2.22 -28.96 -4.53
CA GLU A 156 -3.68 -28.91 -4.72
C GLU A 156 -4.22 -30.28 -5.15
N THR A 157 -3.57 -30.95 -6.12
CA THR A 157 -3.99 -32.30 -6.54
C THR A 157 -3.92 -33.32 -5.42
N LEU A 158 -2.88 -33.27 -4.57
CA LEU A 158 -2.74 -34.17 -3.43
C LEU A 158 -3.80 -33.90 -2.35
N GLN A 159 -4.13 -32.63 -2.10
CA GLN A 159 -5.22 -32.26 -1.19
C GLN A 159 -6.58 -32.75 -1.71
N ASP A 160 -6.83 -32.63 -3.01
CA ASP A 160 -8.04 -33.13 -3.66
C ASP A 160 -8.14 -34.67 -3.58
N GLU A 161 -7.03 -35.40 -3.67
CA GLU A 161 -7.00 -36.84 -3.48
C GLU A 161 -7.29 -37.23 -2.03
N LEU A 162 -6.67 -36.55 -1.06
CA LEU A 162 -6.91 -36.78 0.37
C LEU A 162 -8.37 -36.50 0.75
N THR A 163 -8.95 -35.40 0.28
CA THR A 163 -10.35 -35.06 0.60
C THR A 163 -11.32 -36.13 0.09
N LYS A 164 -11.14 -36.61 -1.16
CA LYS A 164 -11.93 -37.72 -1.72
C LYS A 164 -11.85 -39.01 -0.90
N LEU A 165 -10.68 -39.30 -0.33
CA LEU A 165 -10.46 -40.48 0.53
C LEU A 165 -11.08 -40.31 1.92
N THR A 166 -11.13 -39.08 2.45
CA THR A 166 -11.61 -38.80 3.81
C THR A 166 -13.14 -38.63 3.87
N THR A 167 -13.79 -38.26 2.76
CA THR A 167 -15.25 -38.12 2.66
C THR A 167 -16.01 -39.44 2.47
N LYS A 168 -15.30 -40.58 2.41
CA LYS A 168 -15.88 -41.93 2.42
C LYS A 168 -15.91 -42.50 3.84
#